data_AF-A0A6C0K9V7-F1
#
_entry.id   AF-A0A6C0K9V7-F1
#
_cell.length_a   1.000
_cell.length_b   1.000
_cell.length_c   1.000
_cell.angle_alpha   90.00
_cell.angle_beta   90.00
_cell.angle_gamma   90.00
#
_symmetry.space_group_name_H-M   'P 1'
#
loop_
_entity.id
_entity.type
_entity.pdbx_description
1 polymer ?
#
loop_
_entity_poly.entity_id
_entity_poly.type
_entity_poly.pdbx_seq_one_letter_code
_entity_poly.pdbx_strand_id
1 'polypeptide(L)'
;MASTLDITPVVKDSIQNKQGVLEFTIQNTNVSIVNGLRRTLLTNIPIAIIDSKQSEFYKNTGRLHNEILKQRLDCIPVHIKDTSVLSDLLLEVDMTNETDMLMYLTTRDFKIKNISTDTYLTDEATEKIFPLNKLTNSFVLFSRLRPKISNDIPGEKLHFTSRFKEGTAKENGAYNVVSISAYANTPDKAAQADTWNDIEVSLQEKGMNQKDIDFERKNWYALQAKRIFLQNSFDFKCQSVGVYTNLELIHLACDKINEQLQDVHDKCGSQIYEINMKSTAMKNSADFILQGYDYTIGKIIEYILHEEYYKKVNLLSYVGFIKNHPHDDYSIIRFAFKEEDEFNKENIYNLVMYSCMKAKEIYVAIKEYF
;
A
#
# COMPACT_ATOMS: atom_id res chain seq x y z
N MET A 1 -6.04 -37.75 -3.07
CA MET A 1 -5.23 -36.84 -2.21
C MET A 1 -4.32 -36.07 -3.13
N ALA A 2 -4.77 -34.92 -3.64
CA ALA A 2 -3.96 -34.09 -4.51
C ALA A 2 -2.93 -33.35 -3.66
N SER A 3 -1.66 -33.42 -4.07
CA SER A 3 -0.54 -32.72 -3.48
C SER A 3 -0.86 -31.22 -3.35
N THR A 4 -0.95 -30.76 -2.10
CA THR A 4 -1.05 -29.35 -1.76
C THR A 4 0.10 -28.56 -2.38
N LEU A 5 -0.25 -27.36 -2.84
CA LEU A 5 0.63 -26.28 -3.28
C LEU A 5 1.93 -26.19 -2.44
N ASP A 6 3.09 -26.54 -3.03
CA ASP A 6 4.43 -26.41 -2.39
C ASP A 6 4.97 -24.96 -2.48
N ILE A 7 4.07 -23.96 -2.42
CA ILE A 7 4.40 -22.54 -2.51
C ILE A 7 4.14 -21.94 -1.13
N THR A 8 4.88 -22.45 -0.15
CA THR A 8 4.99 -21.79 1.14
C THR A 8 6.06 -20.71 1.00
N PRO A 9 5.68 -19.42 1.01
CA PRO A 9 6.65 -18.33 0.92
C PRO A 9 7.58 -18.38 2.14
N VAL A 10 8.84 -18.04 1.93
CA VAL A 10 9.84 -17.97 3.00
C VAL A 10 10.38 -16.55 3.06
N VAL A 11 10.31 -15.92 4.23
CA VAL A 11 10.91 -14.61 4.47
C VAL A 11 12.31 -14.80 5.03
N LYS A 12 13.30 -14.15 4.43
CA LYS A 12 14.70 -14.15 4.87
C LYS A 12 15.21 -12.73 5.06
N ASP A 13 16.31 -12.62 5.81
CA ASP A 13 17.12 -11.42 5.94
C ASP A 13 16.32 -10.18 6.38
N SER A 14 15.34 -10.38 7.28
CA SER A 14 14.54 -9.30 7.85
C SER A 14 15.39 -8.43 8.77
N ILE A 15 15.74 -7.23 8.30
CA ILE A 15 16.62 -6.30 9.00
C ILE A 15 16.02 -4.90 8.88
N GLN A 16 15.93 -4.20 10.01
CA GLN A 16 15.61 -2.78 10.02
C GLN A 16 16.91 -1.96 10.03
N ASN A 17 17.08 -1.12 9.01
CA ASN A 17 18.26 -0.26 8.91
C ASN A 17 18.18 0.94 9.88
N LYS A 18 19.29 1.67 10.05
CA LYS A 18 19.37 2.85 10.94
C LYS A 18 18.42 3.99 10.56
N GLN A 19 17.90 4.01 9.34
CA GLN A 19 16.94 5.00 8.85
C GLN A 19 15.49 4.53 9.07
N GLY A 20 15.29 3.40 9.75
CA GLY A 20 13.98 2.85 10.06
C GLY A 20 13.30 2.14 8.89
N VAL A 21 14.02 1.85 7.79
CA VAL A 21 13.51 1.05 6.67
C VAL A 21 13.66 -0.43 7.01
N LEU A 22 12.57 -1.18 6.93
CA LEU A 22 12.56 -2.64 7.01
C LEU A 22 12.90 -3.20 5.63
N GLU A 23 13.95 -4.01 5.56
CA GLU A 23 14.38 -4.73 4.36
C GLU A 23 14.27 -6.23 4.63
N PHE A 24 13.71 -6.98 3.68
CA PHE A 24 13.58 -8.43 3.77
C PHE A 24 13.44 -9.04 2.37
N THR A 25 13.72 -10.33 2.23
CA THR A 25 13.58 -11.04 0.95
C THR A 25 12.47 -12.08 1.08
N ILE A 26 11.49 -12.06 0.17
CA ILE A 26 10.46 -13.11 0.05
C ILE A 26 10.87 -14.07 -1.05
N GLN A 27 11.05 -15.35 -0.70
CA GLN A 27 11.38 -16.44 -1.60
C GLN A 27 10.21 -17.39 -1.79
N ASN A 28 10.29 -18.21 -2.85
CA ASN A 28 9.28 -19.22 -3.20
C ASN A 28 7.88 -18.61 -3.37
N THR A 29 7.79 -17.49 -4.07
CA THR A 29 6.49 -16.86 -4.35
C THR A 29 6.48 -16.19 -5.73
N ASN A 30 5.30 -15.77 -6.18
CA ASN A 30 5.12 -15.09 -7.46
C ASN A 30 4.99 -13.57 -7.30
N VAL A 31 5.32 -12.85 -8.38
CA VAL A 31 5.19 -11.39 -8.45
C VAL A 31 3.78 -10.88 -8.10
N SER A 32 2.72 -11.63 -8.43
CA SER A 32 1.34 -11.28 -8.09
C SER A 32 1.11 -11.19 -6.58
N ILE A 33 1.75 -12.07 -5.79
CA ILE A 33 1.63 -12.08 -4.33
C ILE A 33 2.38 -10.88 -3.73
N VAL A 34 3.65 -10.70 -4.11
CA VAL A 34 4.48 -9.60 -3.59
C VAL A 34 3.95 -8.23 -4.01
N ASN A 35 3.49 -8.11 -5.26
CA ASN A 35 2.88 -6.87 -5.73
C ASN A 35 1.50 -6.62 -5.09
N GLY A 36 0.75 -7.68 -4.76
CA GLY A 36 -0.48 -7.59 -3.98
C GLY A 36 -0.21 -6.96 -2.61
N LEU A 37 0.76 -7.50 -1.87
CA LEU A 37 1.22 -6.93 -0.60
C LEU A 37 1.63 -5.45 -0.73
N ARG A 38 2.46 -5.14 -1.74
CA ARG A 38 2.91 -3.76 -2.02
C ARG A 38 1.74 -2.81 -2.27
N ARG A 39 0.78 -3.19 -3.11
CA ARG A 39 -0.38 -2.36 -3.46
C ARG A 39 -1.26 -2.12 -2.25
N THR A 40 -1.53 -3.15 -1.45
CA THR A 40 -2.33 -3.02 -0.22
C THR A 40 -1.70 -2.05 0.76
N LEU A 41 -0.38 -2.14 0.99
CA LEU A 41 0.37 -1.19 1.83
C LEU A 41 0.23 0.27 1.37
N LEU A 42 0.12 0.48 0.05
CA LEU A 42 0.04 1.83 -0.53
C LEU A 42 -1.37 2.43 -0.50
N THR A 43 -2.43 1.61 -0.57
CA THR A 43 -3.78 2.13 -0.86
C THR A 43 -4.88 1.71 0.11
N ASN A 44 -4.79 0.53 0.72
CA ASN A 44 -5.96 -0.14 1.31
C ASN A 44 -5.96 -0.20 2.84
N ILE A 45 -4.91 0.28 3.50
CA ILE A 45 -4.85 0.34 4.96
C ILE A 45 -5.61 1.58 5.44
N PRO A 46 -6.68 1.43 6.25
CA PRO A 46 -7.41 2.55 6.80
C PRO A 46 -6.64 3.25 7.91
N ILE A 47 -6.82 4.57 8.02
CA ILE A 47 -6.21 5.40 9.06
C ILE A 47 -7.15 6.48 9.56
N ALA A 48 -6.89 6.92 10.79
CA ALA A 48 -7.44 8.16 11.31
C ALA A 48 -6.87 9.35 10.54
N ILE A 49 -7.75 10.25 10.11
CA ILE A 49 -7.42 11.48 9.39
C ILE A 49 -8.23 12.65 9.92
N ILE A 50 -7.73 13.86 9.69
CA ILE A 50 -8.50 15.08 9.90
C ILE A 50 -9.33 15.30 8.64
N ASP A 51 -10.66 15.39 8.76
CA ASP A 51 -11.53 15.62 7.61
C ASP A 51 -11.56 17.11 7.23
N SER A 52 -10.71 17.51 6.28
CA SER A 52 -10.66 18.90 5.80
C SER A 52 -11.99 19.41 5.24
N LYS A 53 -12.85 18.50 4.74
CA LYS A 53 -14.18 18.84 4.22
C LYS A 53 -15.12 19.29 5.33
N GLN A 54 -14.95 18.74 6.53
CA GLN A 54 -15.71 19.10 7.73
C GLN A 54 -14.95 20.09 8.62
N SER A 55 -13.97 20.83 8.07
CA SER A 55 -13.32 21.92 8.78
C SER A 55 -14.04 23.26 8.57
N GLU A 56 -14.37 23.92 9.67
CA GLU A 56 -14.98 25.24 9.70
C GLU A 56 -13.98 26.29 10.18
N PHE A 57 -13.72 27.30 9.35
CA PHE A 57 -12.84 28.42 9.71
C PHE A 57 -13.69 29.61 10.14
N TYR A 58 -13.69 29.92 11.43
CA TYR A 58 -14.44 31.05 11.99
C TYR A 58 -13.71 32.38 11.78
N LYS A 59 -12.39 32.38 11.93
CA LYS A 59 -11.52 33.56 11.68
C LYS A 59 -10.20 33.12 11.09
N ASN A 60 -9.82 33.70 9.95
CA ASN A 60 -8.49 33.55 9.37
C ASN A 60 -8.05 34.91 8.81
N THR A 61 -7.14 35.58 9.51
CA THR A 61 -6.49 36.80 9.03
C THR A 61 -5.05 36.56 8.59
N GLY A 62 -4.64 35.29 8.50
CA GLY A 62 -3.31 34.89 8.04
C GLY A 62 -3.13 34.97 6.53
N ARG A 63 -1.89 34.77 6.08
CA ARG A 63 -1.54 34.78 4.64
C ARG A 63 -2.06 33.59 3.83
N LEU A 64 -2.27 32.44 4.48
CA LEU A 64 -2.71 31.23 3.81
C LEU A 64 -4.24 31.22 3.76
N HIS A 65 -4.79 31.10 2.56
CA HIS A 65 -6.22 30.93 2.39
C HIS A 65 -6.69 29.60 3.00
N ASN A 66 -7.96 29.55 3.41
CA ASN A 66 -8.56 28.41 4.09
C ASN A 66 -8.34 27.08 3.35
N GLU A 67 -8.43 27.07 2.02
CA GLU A 67 -8.25 25.84 1.22
C GLU A 67 -6.83 25.27 1.31
N ILE A 68 -5.81 26.13 1.39
CA ILE A 68 -4.42 25.68 1.59
C ILE A 68 -4.28 25.10 2.99
N LEU A 69 -4.91 25.71 3.99
CA LEU A 69 -4.92 25.20 5.36
C LEU A 69 -5.64 23.86 5.45
N LYS A 70 -6.77 23.69 4.76
CA LYS A 70 -7.50 22.43 4.62
C LYS A 70 -6.64 21.32 4.04
N GLN A 71 -5.98 21.57 2.91
CA GLN A 71 -5.04 20.60 2.33
C GLN A 71 -3.91 20.25 3.30
N ARG A 72 -3.38 21.23 4.04
CA ARG A 72 -2.34 20.97 5.04
C ARG A 72 -2.85 20.12 6.20
N LEU A 73 -4.11 20.27 6.62
CA LEU A 73 -4.72 19.43 7.66
C LEU A 73 -4.79 17.97 7.20
N ASP A 74 -5.20 17.71 5.96
CA ASP A 74 -5.26 16.35 5.39
C ASP A 74 -3.89 15.66 5.39
N CYS A 75 -2.80 16.42 5.28
CA CYS A 75 -1.44 15.89 5.25
C CYS A 75 -0.81 15.65 6.64
N ILE A 76 -1.49 15.99 7.74
CA ILE A 76 -0.95 15.77 9.09
C ILE A 76 -1.23 14.32 9.52
N PRO A 77 -0.21 13.51 9.83
CA PRO A 77 -0.42 12.15 10.34
C PRO A 77 -1.06 12.17 11.73
N VAL A 78 -2.20 11.50 11.86
CA VAL A 78 -2.93 11.35 13.12
C VAL A 78 -2.58 9.99 13.74
N HIS A 79 -1.98 9.99 14.93
CA HIS A 79 -1.53 8.74 15.59
C HIS A 79 -2.62 8.13 16.47
N ILE A 80 -3.81 7.95 15.91
CA ILE A 80 -4.93 7.25 16.56
C ILE A 80 -5.12 5.92 15.85
N LYS A 81 -4.94 4.81 16.58
CA LYS A 81 -5.07 3.45 16.04
C LYS A 81 -6.50 2.91 16.09
N ASP A 82 -7.29 3.36 17.07
CA ASP A 82 -8.69 2.95 17.23
C ASP A 82 -9.62 3.93 16.50
N THR A 83 -10.23 3.47 15.41
CA THR A 83 -11.10 4.33 14.59
C THR A 83 -12.50 4.52 15.20
N SER A 84 -12.89 3.70 16.19
CA SER A 84 -14.22 3.76 16.80
C SER A 84 -14.49 5.05 17.57
N VAL A 85 -13.43 5.67 18.11
CA VAL A 85 -13.52 6.90 18.92
C VAL A 85 -13.49 8.18 18.10
N LEU A 86 -13.24 8.10 16.78
CA LEU A 86 -12.97 9.29 15.95
C LEU A 86 -14.18 10.22 15.82
N SER A 87 -15.41 9.69 15.80
CA SER A 87 -16.64 10.49 15.67
C SER A 87 -16.84 11.47 16.82
N ASP A 88 -16.31 11.13 17.99
CA ASP A 88 -16.50 11.86 19.23
C ASP A 88 -15.41 12.91 19.46
N LEU A 89 -14.40 12.99 18.57
CA LEU A 89 -13.29 13.92 18.69
C LEU A 89 -13.46 15.13 17.77
N LEU A 90 -13.25 16.32 18.34
CA LEU A 90 -13.23 17.59 17.62
C LEU A 90 -11.88 18.26 17.85
N LEU A 91 -11.17 18.56 16.76
CA LEU A 91 -9.99 19.41 16.78
C LEU A 91 -10.43 20.88 16.82
N GLU A 92 -9.87 21.64 17.74
CA GLU A 92 -10.07 23.08 17.86
C GLU A 92 -8.71 23.80 17.96
N VAL A 93 -8.59 24.88 17.20
CA VAL A 93 -7.46 25.80 17.27
C VAL A 93 -8.04 27.20 17.38
N ASP A 94 -7.65 27.94 18.41
CA ASP A 94 -7.88 29.39 18.52
C ASP A 94 -6.57 30.04 18.97
N MET A 95 -5.83 30.60 17.99
CA MET A 95 -4.54 31.22 18.22
C MET A 95 -4.53 32.63 17.63
N THR A 96 -4.04 33.58 18.41
CA THR A 96 -3.84 34.98 18.02
C THR A 96 -2.42 35.39 18.33
N ASN A 97 -1.72 36.02 17.40
CA ASN A 97 -0.38 36.51 17.67
C ASN A 97 -0.42 37.86 18.39
N GLU A 98 -0.20 37.84 19.70
CA GLU A 98 -0.12 39.04 20.54
C GLU A 98 1.31 39.56 20.72
N THR A 99 2.30 38.82 20.21
CA THR A 99 3.73 39.14 20.36
C THR A 99 4.23 40.07 19.25
N ASP A 100 5.43 40.63 19.44
CA ASP A 100 6.12 41.45 18.43
C ASP A 100 6.97 40.60 17.46
N MET A 101 6.93 39.27 17.60
CA MET A 101 7.67 38.32 16.77
C MET A 101 6.73 37.41 15.96
N LEU A 102 7.27 36.75 14.93
CA LEU A 102 6.51 35.78 14.16
C LEU A 102 6.18 34.55 15.04
N MET A 103 4.90 34.22 15.16
CA MET A 103 4.43 33.04 15.89
C MET A 103 4.31 31.85 14.94
N TYR A 104 4.90 30.72 15.32
CA TYR A 104 4.79 29.47 14.59
C TYR A 104 3.66 28.65 15.20
N LEU A 105 2.62 28.38 14.41
CA LEU A 105 1.51 27.54 14.82
C LEU A 105 1.80 26.11 14.36
N THR A 106 1.91 25.21 15.33
CA THR A 106 2.31 23.81 15.14
C THR A 106 1.23 22.86 15.63
N THR A 107 1.40 21.56 15.40
CA THR A 107 0.49 20.54 15.95
C THR A 107 0.49 20.47 17.48
N ARG A 108 1.45 21.10 18.16
CA ARG A 108 1.42 21.25 19.63
C ARG A 108 0.29 22.17 20.10
N ASP A 109 -0.08 23.15 19.29
CA ASP A 109 -1.09 24.16 19.62
C ASP A 109 -2.52 23.65 19.36
N PHE A 110 -2.64 22.40 18.91
CA PHE A 110 -3.92 21.75 18.64
C PHE A 110 -4.56 21.33 19.95
N LYS A 111 -5.86 21.61 20.12
CA LYS A 111 -6.64 21.12 21.24
C LYS A 111 -7.68 20.15 20.74
N ILE A 112 -7.80 19.01 21.39
CA ILE A 112 -8.79 17.99 21.03
C ILE A 112 -9.85 17.96 22.12
N LYS A 113 -11.10 18.12 21.72
CA LYS A 113 -12.28 18.09 22.57
C LYS A 113 -13.06 16.82 22.30
N ASN A 114 -13.45 16.11 23.36
CA ASN A 114 -14.42 15.04 23.25
C ASN A 114 -15.83 15.63 23.31
N ILE A 115 -16.62 15.41 22.26
CA ILE A 115 -17.96 15.96 22.08
C ILE A 115 -18.95 15.32 23.06
N SER A 116 -18.79 14.03 23.34
CA SER A 116 -19.69 13.25 24.21
C SER A 116 -19.56 13.68 25.68
N THR A 117 -18.36 14.03 26.12
CA THR A 117 -18.08 14.44 27.51
C THR A 117 -17.90 15.95 27.70
N ASP A 118 -17.86 16.72 26.60
CA ASP A 118 -17.56 18.15 26.55
C ASP A 118 -16.21 18.53 27.21
N THR A 119 -15.27 17.58 27.30
CA THR A 119 -13.97 17.75 27.95
C THR A 119 -12.83 17.80 26.95
N TYR A 120 -11.82 18.62 27.24
CA TYR A 120 -10.57 18.61 26.48
C TYR A 120 -9.67 17.47 26.92
N LEU A 121 -8.98 16.87 25.94
CA LEU A 121 -7.89 15.94 26.23
C LEU A 121 -6.73 16.69 26.87
N THR A 122 -5.95 15.98 27.69
CA THR A 122 -4.72 16.54 28.27
C THR A 122 -3.68 16.80 27.17
N ASP A 123 -2.77 17.73 27.42
CA ASP A 123 -1.67 18.03 26.49
C ASP A 123 -0.84 16.77 26.18
N GLU A 124 -0.59 15.93 27.18
CA GLU A 124 0.11 14.65 27.02
C GLU A 124 -0.63 13.67 26.09
N ALA A 125 -1.97 13.62 26.15
CA ALA A 125 -2.76 12.78 25.27
C ALA A 125 -2.75 13.33 23.84
N THR A 126 -2.78 14.65 23.68
CA THR A 126 -2.68 15.30 22.37
C THR A 126 -1.29 15.13 21.76
N GLU A 127 -0.22 15.16 22.56
CA GLU A 127 1.14 14.88 22.11
C GLU A 127 1.32 13.42 21.66
N LYS A 128 0.58 12.46 22.23
CA LYS A 128 0.56 11.08 21.70
C LYS A 128 -0.11 10.99 20.32
N ILE A 129 -1.10 11.84 20.05
CA ILE A 129 -1.81 11.89 18.76
C ILE A 129 -0.98 12.61 17.70
N PHE A 130 -0.29 13.68 18.10
CA PHE A 130 0.60 14.48 17.24
C PHE A 130 2.01 14.58 17.82
N PRO A 131 2.78 13.48 17.81
CA PRO A 131 4.10 13.41 18.44
C PRO A 131 5.14 14.26 17.69
N LEU A 132 6.20 14.59 18.41
CA LEU A 132 7.42 15.19 17.85
C LEU A 132 8.03 14.27 16.79
N ASN A 133 8.50 14.86 15.69
CA ASN A 133 9.27 14.13 14.72
C ASN A 133 10.61 13.68 15.34
N LYS A 134 10.88 12.37 15.33
CA LYS A 134 12.07 11.76 15.97
C LYS A 134 13.41 12.24 15.41
N LEU A 135 13.45 12.75 14.18
CA LEU A 135 14.69 13.22 13.54
C LEU A 135 14.96 14.69 13.81
N THR A 136 13.92 15.53 13.77
CA THR A 136 14.03 16.99 13.89
C THR A 136 13.67 17.52 15.27
N ASN A 137 13.14 16.67 16.16
CA ASN A 137 12.61 17.04 17.47
C ASN A 137 11.66 18.24 17.41
N SER A 138 10.86 18.31 16.35
CA SER A 138 9.95 19.41 16.06
C SER A 138 8.55 18.90 15.75
N PHE A 139 7.54 19.68 16.14
CA PHE A 139 6.15 19.46 15.75
C PHE A 139 5.93 19.90 14.30
N VAL A 140 4.87 19.38 13.66
CA VAL A 140 4.56 19.77 12.28
C VAL A 140 4.14 21.23 12.26
N LEU A 141 4.84 22.04 11.48
CA LEU A 141 4.49 23.45 11.27
C LEU A 141 3.23 23.54 10.41
N PHE A 142 2.15 24.06 10.98
CA PHE A 142 0.89 24.22 10.27
C PHE A 142 0.79 25.59 9.59
N SER A 143 1.03 26.68 10.33
CA SER A 143 0.98 28.04 9.78
C SER A 143 1.91 28.99 10.53
N ARG A 144 2.05 30.21 10.03
CA ARG A 144 2.83 31.28 10.65
C ARG A 144 1.92 32.50 10.79
N LEU A 145 1.80 33.02 12.01
CA LEU A 145 0.99 34.20 12.32
C LEU A 145 1.91 35.40 12.52
N ARG A 146 1.67 36.48 11.79
CA ARG A 146 2.45 37.72 11.90
C ARG A 146 2.12 38.50 13.18
N PRO A 147 3.12 39.18 13.75
CA PRO A 147 2.93 40.00 14.93
C PRO A 147 2.01 41.18 14.66
N LYS A 148 1.56 41.83 15.73
CA LYS A 148 0.90 43.14 15.64
C LYS A 148 1.83 44.15 14.96
N ILE A 149 1.28 45.00 14.09
CA ILE A 149 2.05 46.05 13.39
C ILE A 149 2.04 47.34 14.21
N SER A 150 0.94 47.61 14.92
CA SER A 150 0.75 48.77 15.80
C SER A 150 -0.35 48.46 16.84
N ASN A 151 -0.61 49.37 17.78
CA ASN A 151 -1.70 49.20 18.74
C ASN A 151 -3.09 49.14 18.07
N ASP A 152 -3.23 49.71 16.87
CA ASP A 152 -4.49 49.75 16.12
C ASP A 152 -4.66 48.56 15.16
N ILE A 153 -3.56 47.88 14.80
CA ILE A 153 -3.57 46.74 13.88
C ILE A 153 -3.14 45.49 14.66
N PRO A 154 -4.10 44.69 15.17
CA PRO A 154 -3.79 43.47 15.90
C PRO A 154 -3.09 42.45 15.00
N GLY A 155 -2.35 41.53 15.62
CA GLY A 155 -1.67 40.46 14.90
C GLY A 155 -2.64 39.48 14.24
N GLU A 156 -2.08 38.58 13.43
CA GLU A 156 -2.90 37.59 12.71
C GLU A 156 -3.54 36.59 13.69
N LYS A 157 -4.78 36.21 13.39
CA LYS A 157 -5.60 35.26 14.16
C LYS A 157 -6.03 34.11 13.26
N LEU A 158 -5.98 32.90 13.81
CA LEU A 158 -6.51 31.69 13.19
C LEU A 158 -7.38 30.94 14.20
N HIS A 159 -8.67 30.82 13.87
CA HIS A 159 -9.64 30.05 14.63
C HIS A 159 -10.43 29.13 13.70
N PHE A 160 -10.33 27.83 13.95
CA PHE A 160 -11.06 26.81 13.20
C PHE A 160 -11.34 25.57 14.05
N THR A 161 -12.32 24.80 13.63
CA THR A 161 -12.58 23.45 14.15
C THR A 161 -12.53 22.44 13.01
N SER A 162 -12.21 21.19 13.32
CA SER A 162 -12.23 20.08 12.37
C SER A 162 -12.59 18.76 13.03
N ARG A 163 -13.26 17.89 12.28
CA ARG A 163 -13.59 16.52 12.73
C ARG A 163 -12.55 15.53 12.27
N PHE A 164 -12.51 14.38 12.92
CA PHE A 164 -11.73 13.23 12.49
C PHE A 164 -12.63 12.22 11.77
N LYS A 165 -12.05 11.43 10.87
CA LYS A 165 -12.71 10.29 10.24
C LYS A 165 -11.70 9.20 9.92
N GLU A 166 -12.22 8.01 9.60
CA GLU A 166 -11.43 6.96 8.96
C GLU A 166 -11.33 7.24 7.46
N GLY A 167 -10.14 7.07 6.88
CA GLY A 167 -9.89 7.25 5.45
C GLY A 167 -8.80 6.33 4.93
N THR A 168 -8.72 6.19 3.60
CA THR A 168 -7.72 5.34 2.93
C THR A 168 -6.99 6.12 1.84
N ALA A 169 -5.74 5.74 1.54
CA ALA A 169 -4.96 6.36 0.46
C ALA A 169 -5.60 6.23 -0.94
N LYS A 170 -6.57 5.32 -1.11
CA LYS A 170 -7.39 5.23 -2.32
C LYS A 170 -8.27 6.47 -2.54
N GLU A 171 -8.71 7.13 -1.46
CA GLU A 171 -9.54 8.34 -1.52
C GLU A 171 -8.70 9.60 -1.75
N ASN A 172 -7.57 9.71 -1.06
CA ASN A 172 -6.66 10.85 -1.16
C ASN A 172 -5.23 10.39 -0.87
N GLY A 173 -4.27 10.80 -1.71
CA GLY A 173 -2.85 10.47 -1.54
C GLY A 173 -2.23 11.00 -0.24
N ALA A 174 -2.87 11.97 0.42
CA ALA A 174 -2.46 12.44 1.75
C ALA A 174 -2.64 11.37 2.85
N TYR A 175 -3.50 10.37 2.64
CA TYR A 175 -3.84 9.37 3.66
C TYR A 175 -2.93 8.12 3.57
N ASN A 176 -1.66 8.32 3.21
CA ASN A 176 -0.71 7.24 3.06
C ASN A 176 -0.12 6.79 4.41
N VAL A 177 0.13 5.49 4.53
CA VAL A 177 0.69 4.88 5.76
C VAL A 177 2.17 4.53 5.63
N VAL A 178 2.66 4.44 4.40
CA VAL A 178 4.04 4.12 4.05
C VAL A 178 4.72 5.30 3.35
N SER A 179 5.96 5.54 3.74
CA SER A 179 6.92 6.41 3.04
C SER A 179 7.60 5.65 1.90
N ILE A 180 7.96 4.37 2.14
CA ILE A 180 8.61 3.49 1.16
C ILE A 180 7.84 2.17 1.12
N SER A 181 7.44 1.74 -0.07
CA SER A 181 6.91 0.40 -0.34
C SER A 181 7.34 -0.01 -1.75
N ALA A 182 8.45 -0.74 -1.82
CA ALA A 182 9.09 -1.12 -3.06
C ALA A 182 9.60 -2.56 -3.00
N TYR A 183 9.60 -3.23 -4.14
CA TYR A 183 10.27 -4.51 -4.30
C TYR A 183 11.06 -4.55 -5.61
N ALA A 184 12.04 -5.42 -5.67
CA ALA A 184 12.78 -5.75 -6.87
C ALA A 184 13.07 -7.26 -6.91
N ASN A 185 13.36 -7.80 -8.09
CA ASN A 185 13.84 -9.18 -8.18
C ASN A 185 15.20 -9.30 -7.48
N THR A 186 15.39 -10.38 -6.72
CA THR A 186 16.67 -10.62 -6.04
C THR A 186 17.75 -10.93 -7.08
N PRO A 187 18.85 -10.14 -7.15
CA PRO A 187 19.89 -10.32 -8.16
C PRO A 187 20.67 -11.63 -7.94
N ASP A 188 20.86 -12.40 -9.00
CA ASP A 188 21.74 -13.57 -8.97
C ASP A 188 23.19 -13.12 -9.20
N LYS A 189 23.89 -12.87 -8.10
CA LYS A 189 25.26 -12.33 -8.14
C LYS A 189 26.25 -13.29 -8.79
N ALA A 190 26.03 -14.60 -8.69
CA ALA A 190 26.93 -15.59 -9.28
C ALA A 190 26.77 -15.59 -10.80
N ALA A 191 25.53 -15.77 -11.29
CA ALA A 191 25.25 -15.75 -12.72
C ALA A 191 25.59 -14.39 -13.38
N GLN A 192 25.40 -13.29 -12.65
CA GLN A 192 25.84 -11.96 -13.11
C GLN A 192 27.36 -11.87 -13.25
N ALA A 193 28.11 -12.42 -12.30
CA ALA A 193 29.57 -12.41 -12.37
C ALA A 193 30.07 -13.29 -13.54
N ASP A 194 29.48 -14.48 -13.72
CA ASP A 194 29.84 -15.38 -14.82
C ASP A 194 29.58 -14.73 -16.18
N THR A 195 28.39 -14.13 -16.37
CA THR A 195 28.05 -13.43 -17.62
C THR A 195 28.95 -12.22 -17.85
N TRP A 196 29.32 -11.49 -16.78
CA TRP A 196 30.25 -10.38 -16.89
C TRP A 196 31.65 -10.85 -17.31
N ASN A 197 32.13 -11.97 -16.78
CA ASN A 197 33.44 -12.52 -17.15
C ASN A 197 33.52 -12.82 -18.65
N ASP A 198 32.47 -13.40 -19.24
CA ASP A 198 32.41 -13.66 -20.69
C ASP A 198 32.44 -12.36 -21.51
N ILE A 199 31.72 -11.33 -21.04
CA ILE A 199 31.71 -10.00 -21.68
C ILE A 199 33.08 -9.34 -21.57
N GLU A 200 33.73 -9.41 -20.41
CA GLU A 200 35.05 -8.85 -20.16
C GLU A 200 36.10 -9.47 -21.07
N VAL A 201 36.11 -10.80 -21.22
CA VAL A 201 36.98 -11.50 -22.18
C VAL A 201 36.74 -10.98 -23.60
N SER A 202 35.48 -10.85 -24.03
CA SER A 202 35.15 -10.36 -25.38
C SER A 202 35.58 -8.90 -25.62
N LEU A 203 35.61 -8.06 -24.58
CA LEU A 203 36.05 -6.66 -24.68
C LEU A 203 37.58 -6.56 -24.70
N GLN A 204 38.26 -7.42 -23.95
CA GLN A 204 39.72 -7.55 -23.99
C GLN A 204 40.20 -8.03 -25.35
N GLU A 205 39.53 -9.03 -25.95
CA GLU A 205 39.81 -9.49 -27.33
C GLU A 205 39.63 -8.38 -28.38
N LYS A 206 38.69 -7.46 -28.16
CA LYS A 206 38.47 -6.28 -29.00
C LYS A 206 39.51 -5.17 -28.79
N GLY A 207 40.49 -5.37 -27.91
CA GLY A 207 41.58 -4.43 -27.65
C GLY A 207 41.16 -3.20 -26.85
N MET A 208 40.07 -3.28 -26.07
CA MET A 208 39.59 -2.17 -25.25
C MET A 208 40.49 -1.96 -24.02
N ASN A 209 40.70 -0.70 -23.63
CA ASN A 209 41.52 -0.37 -22.46
C ASN A 209 40.77 -0.66 -21.15
N GLN A 210 41.52 -0.95 -20.07
CA GLN A 210 40.93 -1.28 -18.76
C GLN A 210 39.97 -0.20 -18.22
N LYS A 211 40.24 1.08 -18.46
CA LYS A 211 39.36 2.17 -18.01
C LYS A 211 37.99 2.13 -18.70
N ASP A 212 37.96 1.76 -19.98
CA ASP A 212 36.75 1.67 -20.77
C ASP A 212 35.97 0.40 -20.38
N ILE A 213 36.69 -0.71 -20.11
CA ILE A 213 36.11 -1.94 -19.56
C ILE A 213 35.45 -1.67 -18.20
N ASP A 214 36.12 -0.93 -17.30
CA ASP A 214 35.55 -0.58 -15.99
C ASP A 214 34.32 0.32 -16.10
N PHE A 215 34.30 1.22 -17.10
CA PHE A 215 33.14 2.04 -17.39
C PHE A 215 31.97 1.20 -17.91
N GLU A 216 32.23 0.32 -18.88
CA GLU A 216 31.23 -0.62 -19.40
C GLU A 216 30.73 -1.58 -18.33
N ARG A 217 31.59 -1.98 -17.38
CA ARG A 217 31.18 -2.77 -16.22
C ARG A 217 30.11 -2.06 -15.41
N LYS A 218 30.37 -0.80 -15.03
CA LYS A 218 29.40 -0.01 -14.26
C LYS A 218 28.09 0.16 -15.04
N ASN A 219 28.18 0.42 -16.34
CA ASN A 219 27.02 0.56 -17.22
C ASN A 219 26.20 -0.75 -17.30
N TRP A 220 26.88 -1.88 -17.49
CA TRP A 220 26.27 -3.20 -17.58
C TRP A 220 25.55 -3.59 -16.27
N TYR A 221 26.19 -3.37 -15.12
CA TYR A 221 25.59 -3.63 -13.81
C TYR A 221 24.41 -2.71 -13.48
N ALA A 222 24.35 -1.52 -14.08
CA ALA A 222 23.23 -0.60 -13.92
C ALA A 222 21.96 -1.05 -14.69
N LEU A 223 22.11 -1.78 -15.80
CA LEU A 223 21.01 -2.12 -16.69
C LEU A 223 20.87 -3.63 -16.95
N GLN A 224 21.82 -4.22 -17.68
CA GLN A 224 21.70 -5.58 -18.20
C GLN A 224 21.78 -6.64 -17.10
N ALA A 225 22.66 -6.44 -16.11
CA ALA A 225 22.78 -7.35 -14.97
C ALA A 225 21.44 -7.52 -14.22
N LYS A 226 20.61 -6.48 -14.18
CA LYS A 226 19.31 -6.50 -13.50
C LYS A 226 18.29 -7.45 -14.15
N ARG A 227 18.55 -7.92 -15.37
CA ARG A 227 17.76 -8.97 -16.04
C ARG A 227 18.11 -10.38 -15.57
N ILE A 228 19.25 -10.54 -14.90
CA ILE A 228 19.73 -11.80 -14.33
C ILE A 228 19.38 -11.80 -12.84
N PHE A 229 18.36 -12.56 -12.48
CA PHE A 229 17.81 -12.59 -11.13
C PHE A 229 17.34 -14.00 -10.75
N LEU A 230 17.25 -14.26 -9.45
CA LEU A 230 16.72 -15.51 -8.91
C LEU A 230 15.21 -15.55 -9.15
N GLN A 231 14.74 -16.62 -9.78
CA GLN A 231 13.31 -16.81 -10.03
C GLN A 231 12.55 -16.96 -8.71
N ASN A 232 11.34 -16.39 -8.62
CA ASN A 232 10.47 -16.46 -7.44
C ASN A 232 11.10 -15.92 -6.14
N SER A 233 12.03 -14.96 -6.24
CA SER A 233 12.70 -14.29 -5.12
C SER A 233 12.65 -12.77 -5.30
N PHE A 234 12.20 -12.06 -4.28
CA PHE A 234 12.01 -10.61 -4.33
C PHE A 234 12.53 -9.93 -3.06
N ASP A 235 13.37 -8.91 -3.25
CA ASP A 235 13.86 -8.05 -2.19
C ASP A 235 12.85 -6.92 -1.96
N PHE A 236 12.32 -6.82 -0.75
CA PHE A 236 11.27 -5.87 -0.36
C PHE A 236 11.82 -4.81 0.60
N LYS A 237 11.32 -3.59 0.47
CA LYS A 237 11.60 -2.45 1.35
C LYS A 237 10.31 -1.79 1.80
N CYS A 238 10.13 -1.66 3.11
CA CYS A 238 8.98 -1.03 3.74
C CYS A 238 9.44 0.03 4.77
N GLN A 239 8.84 1.22 4.73
CA GLN A 239 9.05 2.26 5.73
C GLN A 239 7.72 2.94 6.06
N SER A 240 7.37 2.97 7.33
CA SER A 240 6.20 3.67 7.86
C SER A 240 6.36 5.19 7.87
N VAL A 241 5.23 5.90 7.78
CA VAL A 241 5.14 7.35 8.04
C VAL A 241 5.23 7.67 9.55
N GLY A 242 4.93 6.70 10.43
CA GLY A 242 5.09 6.82 11.88
C GLY A 242 3.88 6.37 12.71
N VAL A 243 2.69 6.28 12.10
CA VAL A 243 1.44 5.88 12.77
C VAL A 243 1.47 4.43 13.25
N TYR A 244 1.97 3.54 12.38
CA TYR A 244 2.19 2.12 12.69
C TYR A 244 3.68 1.79 12.61
N THR A 245 4.10 0.71 13.25
CA THR A 245 5.44 0.14 13.01
C THR A 245 5.47 -0.59 11.66
N ASN A 246 6.67 -0.81 11.12
CA ASN A 246 6.81 -1.53 9.85
C ASN A 246 6.19 -2.94 9.90
N LEU A 247 6.36 -3.65 11.02
CA LEU A 247 5.79 -4.98 11.22
C LEU A 247 4.25 -4.92 11.26
N GLU A 248 3.69 -4.01 12.06
CA GLU A 248 2.23 -3.78 12.10
C GLU A 248 1.66 -3.52 10.71
N LEU A 249 2.34 -2.75 9.86
CA LEU A 249 1.90 -2.49 8.48
C LEU A 249 1.86 -3.77 7.63
N ILE A 250 2.86 -4.65 7.76
CA ILE A 250 2.86 -5.93 7.05
C ILE A 250 1.69 -6.80 7.53
N HIS A 251 1.47 -6.91 8.84
CA HIS A 251 0.33 -7.65 9.39
C HIS A 251 -1.00 -7.09 8.91
N LEU A 252 -1.20 -5.77 8.99
CA LEU A 252 -2.42 -5.09 8.53
C LEU A 252 -2.65 -5.29 7.03
N ALA A 253 -1.59 -5.27 6.21
CA ALA A 253 -1.71 -5.53 4.79
C ALA A 253 -2.11 -6.98 4.49
N CYS A 254 -1.50 -7.96 5.17
CA CYS A 254 -1.90 -9.37 5.06
C CYS A 254 -3.34 -9.58 5.50
N ASP A 255 -3.74 -9.00 6.64
CA ASP A 255 -5.11 -9.10 7.15
C ASP A 255 -6.11 -8.48 6.18
N LYS A 256 -5.79 -7.30 5.62
CA LYS A 256 -6.67 -6.66 4.65
C LYS A 256 -6.85 -7.46 3.37
N ILE A 257 -5.78 -8.09 2.87
CA ILE A 257 -5.87 -8.99 1.72
C ILE A 257 -6.71 -10.22 2.07
N ASN A 258 -6.52 -10.79 3.25
CA ASN A 258 -7.29 -11.95 3.71
C ASN A 258 -8.79 -11.63 3.86
N GLU A 259 -9.15 -10.47 4.39
CA GLU A 259 -10.54 -9.98 4.43
C GLU A 259 -11.14 -9.87 3.04
N GLN A 260 -10.41 -9.28 2.09
CA GLN A 260 -10.87 -9.13 0.70
C GLN A 260 -11.05 -10.48 0.01
N LEU A 261 -10.12 -11.42 0.21
CA LEU A 261 -10.23 -12.79 -0.31
C LEU A 261 -11.39 -13.56 0.34
N GLN A 262 -11.65 -13.35 1.62
CA GLN A 262 -12.79 -13.94 2.32
C GLN A 262 -14.12 -13.41 1.77
N ASP A 263 -14.23 -12.10 1.55
CA ASP A 263 -15.42 -11.50 0.95
C ASP A 263 -15.68 -12.05 -0.47
N VAL A 264 -14.63 -12.22 -1.29
CA VAL A 264 -14.77 -12.88 -2.60
C VAL A 264 -15.24 -14.32 -2.45
N HIS A 265 -14.63 -15.09 -1.54
CA HIS A 265 -15.03 -16.47 -1.26
C HIS A 265 -16.51 -16.58 -0.87
N ASP A 266 -16.99 -15.74 0.03
CA ASP A 266 -18.37 -15.81 0.54
C ASP A 266 -19.39 -15.38 -0.52
N LYS A 267 -19.04 -14.38 -1.34
CA LYS A 267 -19.85 -13.97 -2.50
C LYS A 267 -19.90 -15.05 -3.58
N CYS A 268 -18.83 -15.82 -3.77
CA CYS A 268 -18.82 -17.00 -4.62
C CYS A 268 -19.72 -18.11 -4.06
N GLY A 269 -19.67 -18.38 -2.75
CA GLY A 269 -20.54 -19.36 -2.08
C GLY A 269 -22.03 -19.01 -2.20
N SER A 270 -22.35 -17.71 -2.18
CA SER A 270 -23.72 -17.21 -2.43
C SER A 270 -24.06 -17.05 -3.91
N GLN A 271 -23.15 -17.39 -4.83
CA GLN A 271 -23.29 -17.29 -6.29
C GLN A 271 -23.75 -15.91 -6.79
N ILE A 272 -23.27 -14.83 -6.16
CA ILE A 272 -23.67 -13.46 -6.47
C ILE A 272 -22.99 -12.93 -7.75
N TYR A 273 -21.80 -13.43 -8.09
CA TYR A 273 -21.03 -12.93 -9.22
C TYR A 273 -21.65 -13.32 -10.58
N GLU A 274 -21.51 -12.45 -11.56
CA GLU A 274 -21.96 -12.77 -12.91
C GLU A 274 -20.91 -13.61 -13.65
N ILE A 275 -21.37 -14.67 -14.32
CA ILE A 275 -20.53 -15.53 -15.17
C ILE A 275 -21.09 -15.50 -16.59
N ASN A 276 -20.35 -14.89 -17.51
CA ASN A 276 -20.70 -14.85 -18.91
C ASN A 276 -20.02 -16.00 -19.67
N MET A 277 -20.81 -17.02 -20.00
CA MET A 277 -20.38 -18.24 -20.70
C MET A 277 -20.26 -18.10 -22.23
N LYS A 278 -20.61 -16.92 -22.79
CA LYS A 278 -20.62 -16.68 -24.24
C LYS A 278 -19.85 -15.41 -24.62
N SER A 279 -18.93 -14.98 -23.78
CA SER A 279 -18.18 -13.73 -23.94
C SER A 279 -17.24 -13.74 -25.14
N THR A 280 -16.75 -14.92 -25.57
CA THR A 280 -15.76 -15.03 -26.64
C THR A 280 -16.03 -16.18 -27.61
N ALA A 281 -15.33 -16.14 -28.75
CA ALA A 281 -15.33 -17.22 -29.73
C ALA A 281 -14.53 -18.46 -29.29
N MET A 282 -13.86 -18.43 -28.14
CA MET A 282 -13.09 -19.55 -27.61
C MET A 282 -14.04 -20.63 -27.05
N LYS A 283 -13.83 -21.89 -27.45
CA LYS A 283 -14.62 -23.02 -26.97
C LYS A 283 -14.47 -23.18 -25.45
N ASN A 284 -15.57 -23.52 -24.77
CA ASN A 284 -15.63 -23.79 -23.33
C ASN A 284 -15.06 -22.65 -22.46
N SER A 285 -15.29 -21.39 -22.86
CA SER A 285 -14.76 -20.22 -22.18
C SER A 285 -15.82 -19.46 -21.39
N ALA A 286 -15.40 -18.91 -20.25
CA ALA A 286 -16.23 -18.07 -19.41
C ALA A 286 -15.47 -16.84 -18.91
N ASP A 287 -16.19 -15.75 -18.81
CA ASP A 287 -15.76 -14.53 -18.13
C ASP A 287 -16.45 -14.46 -16.77
N PHE A 288 -15.65 -14.56 -15.71
CA PHE A 288 -16.07 -14.32 -14.34
C PHE A 288 -15.89 -12.84 -14.00
N ILE A 289 -17.00 -12.14 -13.76
CA ILE A 289 -17.01 -10.71 -13.49
C ILE A 289 -16.78 -10.48 -11.99
N LEU A 290 -15.55 -10.11 -11.64
CA LEU A 290 -15.14 -9.81 -10.28
C LEU A 290 -15.42 -8.34 -9.96
N GLN A 291 -16.60 -8.06 -9.42
CA GLN A 291 -17.04 -6.71 -9.07
C GLN A 291 -16.41 -6.21 -7.76
N GLY A 292 -15.97 -4.96 -7.73
CA GLY A 292 -15.39 -4.29 -6.56
C GLY A 292 -13.88 -4.53 -6.38
N TYR A 293 -13.29 -5.44 -7.15
CA TYR A 293 -11.88 -5.81 -7.03
C TYR A 293 -11.12 -5.63 -8.35
N ASP A 294 -9.86 -5.23 -8.23
CA ASP A 294 -8.99 -4.88 -9.34
C ASP A 294 -7.82 -5.86 -9.50
N TYR A 295 -6.73 -5.37 -10.12
CA TYR A 295 -5.47 -6.10 -10.28
C TYR A 295 -4.94 -6.76 -9.01
N THR A 296 -5.18 -6.17 -7.83
CA THR A 296 -4.60 -6.67 -6.57
C THR A 296 -5.13 -8.07 -6.28
N ILE A 297 -6.43 -8.21 -6.04
CA ILE A 297 -7.08 -9.48 -5.72
C ILE A 297 -7.22 -10.36 -6.97
N GLY A 298 -7.56 -9.76 -8.11
CA GLY A 298 -7.76 -10.49 -9.35
C GLY A 298 -6.52 -11.22 -9.87
N LYS A 299 -5.32 -10.60 -9.81
CA LYS A 299 -4.06 -11.28 -10.19
C LYS A 299 -3.60 -12.32 -9.18
N ILE A 300 -3.94 -12.17 -7.90
CA ILE A 300 -3.66 -13.19 -6.88
C ILE A 300 -4.47 -14.45 -7.19
N ILE A 301 -5.78 -14.29 -7.44
CA ILE A 301 -6.68 -15.40 -7.78
C ILE A 301 -6.26 -16.04 -9.10
N GLU A 302 -6.03 -15.24 -10.14
CA GLU A 302 -5.60 -15.74 -11.46
C GLU A 302 -4.28 -16.51 -11.39
N TYR A 303 -3.31 -16.05 -10.61
CA TYR A 303 -2.05 -16.76 -10.42
C TYR A 303 -2.25 -18.17 -9.84
N ILE A 304 -3.10 -18.31 -8.82
CA ILE A 304 -3.36 -19.62 -8.20
C ILE A 304 -4.10 -20.53 -9.17
N LEU A 305 -5.06 -20.00 -9.91
CA LEU A 305 -5.77 -20.75 -10.94
C LEU A 305 -4.82 -21.26 -12.03
N HIS A 306 -3.85 -20.44 -12.41
CA HIS A 306 -2.81 -20.80 -13.37
C HIS A 306 -1.89 -21.91 -12.85
N GLU A 307 -1.37 -21.80 -11.63
CA GLU A 307 -0.46 -22.82 -11.10
C GLU A 307 -1.16 -24.16 -10.84
N GLU A 308 -2.36 -24.12 -10.24
CA GLU A 308 -3.06 -25.34 -9.83
C GLU A 308 -3.79 -26.00 -10.99
N TYR A 309 -4.59 -25.25 -11.74
CA TYR A 309 -5.53 -25.84 -12.70
C TYR A 309 -5.06 -25.78 -14.14
N TYR A 310 -4.17 -24.84 -14.50
CA TYR A 310 -3.56 -24.82 -15.84
C TYR A 310 -2.28 -25.66 -15.90
N LYS A 311 -1.32 -25.46 -14.98
CA LYS A 311 -0.03 -26.19 -15.01
C LYS A 311 -0.09 -27.59 -14.41
N LYS A 312 -0.59 -27.74 -13.18
CA LYS A 312 -0.52 -29.02 -12.44
C LYS A 312 -1.62 -29.99 -12.85
N VAL A 313 -2.88 -29.63 -12.58
CA VAL A 313 -4.05 -30.49 -12.85
C VAL A 313 -4.38 -30.51 -14.34
N ASN A 314 -4.00 -29.46 -15.08
CA ASN A 314 -4.16 -29.35 -16.52
C ASN A 314 -5.65 -29.42 -16.97
N LEU A 315 -6.56 -28.96 -16.10
CA LEU A 315 -8.01 -28.85 -16.30
C LEU A 315 -8.36 -27.67 -17.23
N LEU A 316 -7.66 -26.55 -17.04
CA LEU A 316 -7.86 -25.34 -17.83
C LEU A 316 -6.97 -25.37 -19.08
N SER A 317 -7.52 -24.94 -20.21
CA SER A 317 -6.78 -24.67 -21.44
C SER A 317 -6.29 -23.22 -21.53
N TYR A 318 -6.92 -22.32 -20.78
CA TYR A 318 -6.53 -20.92 -20.68
C TYR A 318 -7.00 -20.33 -19.35
N VAL A 319 -6.18 -19.45 -18.78
CA VAL A 319 -6.60 -18.55 -17.72
C VAL A 319 -5.92 -17.19 -17.91
N GLY A 320 -6.66 -16.12 -17.70
CA GLY A 320 -6.10 -14.77 -17.79
C GLY A 320 -6.93 -13.74 -17.05
N PHE A 321 -6.28 -12.66 -16.66
CA PHE A 321 -6.89 -11.52 -16.00
C PHE A 321 -7.02 -10.35 -16.97
N ILE A 322 -8.19 -9.73 -16.99
CA ILE A 322 -8.52 -8.61 -17.88
C ILE A 322 -9.16 -7.49 -17.07
N LYS A 323 -8.69 -6.26 -17.28
CA LYS A 323 -9.39 -5.04 -16.86
C LYS A 323 -9.43 -4.10 -18.04
N ASN A 324 -10.61 -3.88 -18.60
CA ASN A 324 -10.79 -3.16 -19.86
C ASN A 324 -10.43 -1.68 -19.72
N HIS A 325 -10.89 -1.04 -18.65
CA HIS A 325 -10.55 0.34 -18.34
C HIS A 325 -10.07 0.49 -16.88
N PRO A 326 -9.06 1.35 -16.60
CA PRO A 326 -8.62 1.61 -15.22
C PRO A 326 -9.72 2.09 -14.28
N HIS A 327 -10.72 2.81 -14.82
CA HIS A 327 -11.87 3.34 -14.07
C HIS A 327 -13.03 2.36 -13.88
N ASP A 328 -13.00 1.18 -14.51
CA ASP A 328 -14.03 0.17 -14.29
C ASP A 328 -13.97 -0.32 -12.83
N ASP A 329 -15.13 -0.46 -12.20
CA ASP A 329 -15.29 -0.96 -10.84
C ASP A 329 -15.25 -2.48 -10.76
N TYR A 330 -15.17 -3.17 -11.91
CA TYR A 330 -15.03 -4.60 -12.02
C TYR A 330 -13.74 -5.00 -12.75
N SER A 331 -13.37 -6.25 -12.58
CA SER A 331 -12.36 -6.93 -13.39
C SER A 331 -12.90 -8.27 -13.87
N ILE A 332 -12.26 -8.85 -14.88
CA ILE A 332 -12.69 -10.09 -15.48
C ILE A 332 -11.58 -11.12 -15.32
N ILE A 333 -11.92 -12.28 -14.78
CA ILE A 333 -11.07 -13.46 -14.87
C ILE A 333 -11.65 -14.37 -15.93
N ARG A 334 -10.88 -14.60 -16.99
CA ARG A 334 -11.29 -15.43 -18.12
C ARG A 334 -10.67 -16.80 -17.97
N PHE A 335 -11.51 -17.82 -18.10
CA PHE A 335 -11.11 -19.22 -18.08
C PHE A 335 -11.55 -19.89 -19.37
N ALA A 336 -10.80 -20.90 -19.81
CA ALA A 336 -11.30 -21.88 -20.75
C ALA A 336 -10.97 -23.28 -20.24
N PHE A 337 -11.94 -24.18 -20.34
CA PHE A 337 -11.80 -25.58 -19.93
C PHE A 337 -11.37 -26.43 -21.12
N LYS A 338 -10.68 -27.54 -20.85
CA LYS A 338 -10.37 -28.53 -21.89
C LYS A 338 -11.60 -29.34 -22.28
N GLU A 339 -12.26 -29.91 -21.29
CA GLU A 339 -13.44 -30.74 -21.45
C GLU A 339 -14.71 -29.93 -21.24
N GLU A 340 -15.75 -30.23 -22.03
CA GLU A 340 -17.04 -29.53 -21.97
C GLU A 340 -17.86 -29.93 -20.73
N ASP A 341 -17.68 -31.14 -20.22
CA ASP A 341 -18.39 -31.64 -19.04
C ASP A 341 -18.00 -30.88 -17.76
N GLU A 342 -16.76 -30.41 -17.70
CA GLU A 342 -16.22 -29.60 -16.60
C GLU A 342 -16.63 -28.13 -16.70
N PHE A 343 -17.16 -27.70 -17.86
CA PHE A 343 -17.55 -26.32 -18.14
C PHE A 343 -18.95 -26.01 -17.60
N ASN A 344 -19.04 -25.73 -16.30
CA ASN A 344 -20.27 -25.31 -15.66
C ASN A 344 -20.03 -24.23 -14.59
N LYS A 345 -21.10 -23.49 -14.24
CA LYS A 345 -21.00 -22.36 -13.29
C LYS A 345 -20.52 -22.79 -11.92
N GLU A 346 -21.01 -23.93 -11.43
CA GLU A 346 -20.67 -24.46 -10.11
C GLU A 346 -19.17 -24.75 -10.01
N ASN A 347 -18.60 -25.39 -11.03
CA ASN A 347 -17.16 -25.66 -11.09
C ASN A 347 -16.36 -24.36 -11.08
N ILE A 348 -16.73 -23.36 -11.88
CA ILE A 348 -16.05 -22.05 -11.89
C ILE A 348 -16.05 -21.41 -10.50
N TYR A 349 -17.19 -21.43 -9.80
CA TYR A 349 -17.27 -20.93 -8.43
C TYR A 349 -16.34 -21.69 -7.49
N ASN A 350 -16.35 -23.02 -7.55
CA ASN A 350 -15.49 -23.87 -6.72
C ASN A 350 -14.00 -23.60 -6.96
N LEU A 351 -13.58 -23.42 -8.21
CA LEU A 351 -12.19 -23.09 -8.56
C LEU A 351 -11.77 -21.74 -7.96
N VAL A 352 -12.62 -20.72 -8.07
CA VAL A 352 -12.34 -19.38 -7.51
C VAL A 352 -12.32 -19.42 -5.98
N MET A 353 -13.26 -20.12 -5.33
CA MET A 353 -13.27 -20.29 -3.87
C MET A 353 -12.01 -21.00 -3.37
N TYR A 354 -11.61 -22.11 -4.00
CA TYR A 354 -10.36 -22.80 -3.67
C TYR A 354 -9.15 -21.86 -3.81
N SER A 355 -9.12 -21.06 -4.87
CA SER A 355 -8.04 -20.12 -5.11
C SER A 355 -7.98 -19.03 -4.04
N CYS A 356 -9.11 -18.53 -3.57
CA CYS A 356 -9.17 -17.59 -2.46
C CYS A 356 -8.62 -18.20 -1.16
N MET A 357 -8.97 -19.46 -0.85
CA MET A 357 -8.47 -20.15 0.33
C MET A 357 -6.96 -20.38 0.27
N LYS A 358 -6.44 -20.81 -0.89
CA LYS A 358 -5.00 -20.96 -1.08
C LYS A 358 -4.24 -19.64 -1.03
N ALA A 359 -4.81 -18.56 -1.55
CA ALA A 359 -4.22 -17.23 -1.43
C ALA A 359 -4.09 -16.83 0.05
N LYS A 360 -5.13 -17.08 0.84
CA LYS A 360 -5.11 -16.78 2.28
C LYS A 360 -4.03 -17.56 3.02
N GLU A 361 -3.87 -18.86 2.74
CA GLU A 361 -2.79 -19.67 3.33
C GLU A 361 -1.40 -19.05 3.07
N ILE A 362 -1.16 -18.55 1.85
CA ILE A 362 0.10 -17.88 1.48
C ILE A 362 0.32 -16.61 2.30
N TYR A 363 -0.69 -15.74 2.44
CA TYR A 363 -0.54 -14.51 3.21
C TYR A 363 -0.47 -14.73 4.71
N VAL A 364 -1.13 -15.77 5.24
CA VAL A 364 -0.95 -16.23 6.63
C VAL A 364 0.48 -16.69 6.86
N ALA A 365 1.03 -17.51 5.96
CA ALA A 365 2.43 -17.94 6.05
C ALA A 365 3.39 -16.73 6.05
N ILE A 366 3.21 -15.75 5.15
CA ILE A 366 4.02 -14.50 5.16
C ILE A 366 3.89 -13.79 6.51
N LYS A 367 2.66 -13.69 7.03
CA LYS A 367 2.37 -13.01 8.29
C LYS A 367 3.08 -13.66 9.48
N GLU A 368 3.17 -14.99 9.52
CA GLU A 368 3.80 -15.74 10.62
C GLU A 368 5.32 -15.59 10.71
N TYR A 369 5.98 -15.12 9.64
CA TYR A 369 7.43 -14.83 9.67
C TYR A 369 7.79 -13.50 10.37
N PHE A 370 6.81 -12.64 10.61
CA PHE A 370 6.96 -11.34 11.25
C PHE A 370 6.27 -11.34 12.61
#